data_AF-A0A8H2S963-F1
#
_entry.id   AF-A0A8H2S963-F1
#
_cell.length_a   1.000
_cell.length_b   1.000
_cell.length_c   1.000
_cell.angle_alpha   90.00
_cell.angle_beta   90.00
_cell.angle_gamma   90.00
#
_symmetry.space_group_name_H-M   'P 1'
#
loop_
_entity.id
_entity.type
_entity.pdbx_description
1 polymer ?
#
loop_
_entity_poly.entity_id
_entity_poly.type
_entity_poly.pdbx_seq_one_letter_code
_entity_poly.pdbx_strand_id
1 'polypeptide(L)'
;MRWFTDGSDLEGIQNAEDIEYMRLLRRALLAIGAWPGKRFGEDEKWRLPYQIVNIIASMNCLVLGTLYVRDMRQELTFIDLGQTYITIMLSIVCISRAVTIMFRKFDGPLEEFIR
;
A
#
# COMPACT_ATOMS: atom_id res chain seq x y z
N MET A 1 6.77 3.71 24.84
CA MET A 1 5.56 4.10 24.08
C MET A 1 4.54 4.64 25.07
N ARG A 2 4.27 5.95 25.03
CA ARG A 2 3.16 6.56 25.76
C ARG A 2 1.90 6.35 24.94
N TRP A 3 0.87 5.75 25.54
CA TRP A 3 -0.39 5.39 24.88
C TRP A 3 -1.47 6.48 24.97
N PHE A 4 -1.23 7.51 25.81
CA PHE A 4 -2.10 8.68 25.94
C PHE A 4 -1.28 9.93 25.61
N THR A 5 -1.74 10.67 24.62
CA THR A 5 -1.20 11.95 24.15
C THR A 5 -1.66 13.07 25.08
N ASP A 6 -0.74 13.75 25.75
CA ASP A 6 -1.01 14.78 26.77
C ASP A 6 -1.22 16.18 26.14
N GLY A 7 -1.54 16.25 24.85
CA GLY A 7 -1.66 17.50 24.08
C GLY A 7 -0.34 18.25 23.84
N SER A 8 0.72 17.95 24.61
CA SER A 8 2.07 18.50 24.44
C SER A 8 2.70 18.18 23.07
N ASP A 9 2.28 17.09 22.43
CA ASP A 9 2.78 16.67 21.13
C ASP A 9 2.24 17.55 19.97
N LEU A 10 1.32 18.47 20.27
CA LEU A 10 0.75 19.44 19.33
C LEU A 10 1.31 20.85 19.51
N GLU A 11 2.15 21.10 20.53
CA GLU A 11 2.77 22.42 20.73
C GLU A 11 3.76 22.73 19.60
N GLY A 12 3.47 23.77 18.82
CA GLY A 12 4.32 24.24 17.72
C GLY A 12 4.00 23.64 16.34
N ILE A 13 3.00 22.77 16.23
CA ILE A 13 2.57 22.20 14.94
C ILE A 13 1.70 23.23 14.19
N GLN A 14 2.19 23.74 13.06
CA GLN A 14 1.44 24.65 12.19
C GLN A 14 0.76 23.95 11.01
N ASN A 15 1.22 22.75 10.62
CA ASN A 15 0.69 21.97 9.50
C ASN A 15 0.41 20.53 9.95
N ALA A 16 -0.67 19.92 9.43
CA ALA A 16 -1.04 18.53 9.74
C ALA A 16 0.08 17.51 9.43
N GLU A 17 0.97 17.85 8.50
CA GLU A 17 2.14 17.03 8.10
C GLU A 17 3.23 16.92 9.18
N ASP A 18 3.25 17.84 10.16
CA ASP A 18 4.25 17.83 11.24
C ASP A 18 3.91 16.86 12.37
N ILE A 19 2.68 16.34 12.39
CA ILE A 19 2.25 15.30 13.32
C ILE A 19 3.03 14.02 13.00
N GLU A 20 3.60 13.38 14.03
CA GLU A 20 4.42 12.16 13.88
C GLU A 20 3.67 11.04 13.14
N TYR A 21 2.38 10.87 13.44
CA TYR A 21 1.49 9.95 12.73
C TYR A 21 1.44 10.23 11.23
N MET A 22 1.37 11.50 10.84
CA MET A 22 1.27 11.91 9.44
C MET A 22 2.58 11.67 8.68
N ARG A 23 3.72 11.81 9.36
CA ARG A 23 5.04 11.44 8.80
C ARG A 23 5.14 9.95 8.54
N LEU A 24 4.62 9.11 9.43
CA LEU A 24 4.58 7.65 9.22
C LEU A 24 3.65 7.29 8.05
N LEU A 25 2.45 7.87 8.03
CA LEU A 25 1.47 7.67 6.96
C LEU A 25 2.06 8.08 5.60
N ARG A 26 2.74 9.22 5.53
CA ARG A 26 3.46 9.69 4.35
C ARG A 26 4.49 8.69 3.85
N ARG A 27 5.33 8.15 4.74
CA ARG A 27 6.33 7.12 4.37
C ARG A 27 5.65 5.84 3.84
N ALA A 28 4.56 5.41 4.47
CA ALA A 28 3.80 4.24 4.02
C ALA A 28 3.18 4.46 2.63
N LEU A 29 2.58 5.64 2.40
CA LEU A 29 2.00 6.05 1.12
C LEU A 29 3.07 6.20 0.02
N LEU A 30 4.25 6.71 0.35
CA LEU A 30 5.39 6.77 -0.57
C LEU A 30 5.89 5.37 -0.97
N ALA A 31 5.98 4.44 -0.01
CA ALA A 31 6.41 3.07 -0.27
C ALA A 31 5.48 2.32 -1.25
N ILE A 32 4.18 2.62 -1.21
CA ILE A 32 3.19 2.05 -2.15
C ILE A 32 2.97 2.92 -3.40
N GLY A 33 3.66 4.05 -3.54
CA GLY A 33 3.48 4.98 -4.66
C GLY A 33 2.11 5.66 -4.71
N ALA A 34 1.43 5.79 -3.57
CA ALA A 34 0.10 6.41 -3.46
C ALA A 34 0.13 7.87 -2.98
N TRP A 35 1.30 8.40 -2.59
CA TRP A 35 1.41 9.78 -2.12
C TRP A 35 1.10 10.79 -3.24
N PRO A 36 0.19 11.76 -3.03
CA PRO A 36 -0.25 12.72 -4.04
C PRO A 36 0.67 13.94 -4.06
N GLY A 37 1.97 13.71 -4.23
CA GLY A 37 3.02 14.74 -4.14
C GLY A 37 2.75 15.99 -4.99
N LYS A 38 2.10 15.83 -6.15
CA LYS A 38 1.81 16.96 -7.06
C LYS A 38 0.88 18.01 -6.45
N ARG A 39 -0.02 17.63 -5.53
CA ARG A 39 -0.91 18.59 -4.84
C ARG A 39 -0.22 19.33 -3.69
N PHE A 40 0.82 18.73 -3.14
CA PHE A 40 1.65 19.29 -2.07
C PHE A 40 2.92 20.00 -2.59
N GLY A 41 3.09 20.11 -3.92
CA GLY A 41 4.25 20.76 -4.54
C GLY A 41 5.53 19.91 -4.54
N GLU A 42 5.41 18.60 -4.32
CA GLU A 42 6.54 17.66 -4.26
C GLU A 42 6.74 16.92 -5.59
N ASP A 43 8.00 16.60 -5.92
CA ASP A 43 8.36 15.87 -7.13
C ASP A 43 7.88 14.40 -7.07
N GLU A 44 6.96 14.02 -7.95
CA GLU A 44 6.40 12.67 -8.05
C GLU A 44 7.24 11.71 -8.91
N LYS A 45 8.55 11.97 -9.09
CA LYS A 45 9.41 11.18 -10.00
C LYS A 45 9.35 9.66 -9.73
N TRP A 46 9.18 9.28 -8.48
CA TRP A 46 9.15 7.89 -8.05
C TRP A 46 7.75 7.27 -7.97
N ARG A 47 6.68 8.04 -8.14
CA ARG A 47 5.30 7.57 -7.99
C ARG A 47 4.96 6.45 -8.98
N LEU A 48 5.16 6.72 -10.28
CA LEU A 48 4.92 5.74 -11.35
C LEU A 48 5.77 4.46 -11.24
N PRO A 49 7.10 4.52 -11.03
CA PRO A 49 7.89 3.30 -10.92
C PRO A 49 7.50 2.46 -9.70
N TYR A 50 7.17 3.05 -8.54
CA TYR A 50 6.68 2.27 -7.39
C TYR A 50 5.32 1.60 -7.66
N GLN A 51 4.41 2.28 -8.36
CA GLN A 51 3.12 1.69 -8.76
C GLN A 51 3.33 0.51 -9.70
N ILE A 52 4.18 0.68 -10.73
CA ILE A 52 4.50 -0.37 -11.70
C ILE A 52 5.15 -1.57 -11.01
N VAL A 53 6.13 -1.34 -10.13
CA VAL A 53 6.80 -2.41 -9.37
C VAL A 53 5.80 -3.18 -8.50
N ASN A 54 4.88 -2.49 -7.81
CA ASN A 54 3.85 -3.15 -6.99
C ASN A 54 2.89 -4.00 -7.82
N ILE A 55 2.48 -3.54 -9.01
CA ILE A 55 1.63 -4.30 -9.92
C ILE A 55 2.37 -5.54 -10.43
N ILE A 56 3.61 -5.37 -10.89
CA ILE A 56 4.44 -6.46 -11.39
C ILE A 56 4.66 -7.50 -10.28
N ALA A 57 5.02 -7.08 -9.07
CA ALA A 57 5.21 -7.97 -7.94
C ALA A 57 3.92 -8.75 -7.62
N SER A 58 2.78 -8.07 -7.55
CA SER A 58 1.49 -8.70 -7.26
C SER A 58 1.06 -9.68 -8.35
N MET A 59 1.30 -9.34 -9.62
CA MET A 59 1.03 -10.21 -10.77
C MET A 59 1.91 -11.45 -10.76
N ASN A 60 3.21 -11.29 -10.45
CA ASN A 60 4.12 -12.43 -10.30
C ASN A 60 3.70 -13.34 -9.16
N CYS A 61 3.32 -12.80 -8.00
CA CYS A 61 2.78 -13.61 -6.89
C CYS A 61 1.55 -14.41 -7.29
N LEU A 62 0.64 -13.82 -8.08
CA LEU A 62 -0.54 -14.51 -8.58
C LEU A 62 -0.19 -15.64 -9.57
N VAL A 63 0.69 -15.37 -10.54
CA VAL A 63 1.11 -16.38 -11.53
C VAL A 63 1.90 -17.51 -10.87
N LEU A 64 2.88 -17.19 -10.03
CA LEU A 64 3.68 -18.19 -9.33
C LEU A 64 2.82 -18.99 -8.34
N GLY A 65 1.93 -18.34 -7.60
CA GLY A 65 1.00 -19.02 -6.69
C GLY A 65 0.08 -20.00 -7.43
N THR A 66 -0.46 -19.59 -8.58
CA THR A 66 -1.32 -20.48 -9.38
C THR A 66 -0.56 -21.63 -10.04
N LEU A 67 0.67 -21.40 -10.53
CA LEU A 67 1.53 -22.46 -11.05
C LEU A 67 1.93 -23.46 -9.96
N TYR A 68 2.30 -22.96 -8.78
CA TYR A 68 2.63 -23.77 -7.63
C TYR A 68 1.48 -24.71 -7.23
N VAL A 69 0.26 -24.17 -7.14
CA VAL A 69 -0.92 -24.99 -6.87
C VAL A 69 -1.12 -26.01 -7.98
N ARG A 70 -0.98 -25.63 -9.26
CA ARG A 70 -1.20 -26.55 -10.39
C ARG A 70 -0.26 -27.75 -10.39
N ASP A 71 1.04 -27.51 -10.18
CA ASP A 71 2.07 -28.53 -10.33
C ASP A 71 2.21 -29.42 -9.09
N MET A 72 1.97 -28.88 -7.89
CA MET A 72 2.13 -29.61 -6.63
C MET A 72 0.82 -30.14 -6.02
N ARG A 73 -0.31 -30.16 -6.76
CA ARG A 73 -1.62 -30.61 -6.23
C ARG A 73 -1.60 -31.99 -5.57
N GLN A 74 -0.71 -32.88 -5.98
CA GLN A 74 -0.66 -34.25 -5.46
C GLN A 74 0.22 -34.42 -4.23
N GLU A 75 1.11 -33.47 -3.93
CA GLU A 75 2.09 -33.56 -2.84
C GLU A 75 1.81 -32.59 -1.68
N LEU A 76 0.90 -31.62 -1.87
CA LEU A 76 0.58 -30.59 -0.88
C LEU A 76 -0.34 -31.12 0.24
N THR A 77 0.02 -30.80 1.49
CA THR A 77 -0.87 -31.00 2.63
C THR A 77 -2.07 -30.05 2.52
N PHE A 78 -3.22 -30.43 3.12
CA PHE A 78 -4.43 -29.60 3.08
C PHE A 78 -4.22 -28.19 3.65
N ILE A 79 -3.36 -28.07 4.67
CA ILE A 79 -3.03 -26.79 5.32
C ILE A 79 -2.25 -25.89 4.36
N ASP A 80 -1.22 -26.44 3.70
CA ASP A 80 -0.40 -25.69 2.75
C ASP A 80 -1.25 -25.21 1.56
N LEU A 81 -2.13 -26.08 1.06
CA LEU A 81 -3.03 -25.77 -0.04
C LEU A 81 -4.01 -24.65 0.32
N GLY A 82 -4.55 -24.67 1.55
CA GLY A 82 -5.38 -23.59 2.09
C GLY A 82 -4.62 -22.27 2.18
N GLN A 83 -3.40 -22.28 2.72
CA GLN A 83 -2.57 -21.08 2.83
C GLN A 83 -2.22 -20.50 1.45
N THR A 84 -1.87 -21.34 0.48
CA THR A 84 -1.57 -20.87 -0.88
C THR A 84 -2.81 -20.27 -1.55
N TYR A 85 -3.99 -20.86 -1.37
CA TYR A 85 -5.23 -20.32 -1.91
C TYR A 85 -5.58 -18.94 -1.35
N ILE A 86 -5.43 -18.77 -0.03
CA ILE A 86 -5.60 -17.46 0.63
C ILE A 86 -4.61 -16.44 0.06
N THR A 87 -3.35 -16.84 -0.15
CA THR A 87 -2.31 -15.96 -0.70
C THR A 87 -2.62 -15.54 -2.15
N ILE A 88 -3.16 -16.44 -2.98
CA ILE A 88 -3.61 -16.13 -4.34
C ILE A 88 -4.76 -15.11 -4.29
N MET A 89 -5.76 -15.34 -3.43
CA MET A 89 -6.88 -14.40 -3.26
C MET A 89 -6.42 -13.03 -2.76
N LEU A 90 -5.47 -12.99 -1.83
CA LEU A 90 -4.88 -11.76 -1.35
C LEU A 90 -4.12 -11.02 -2.47
N SER A 91 -3.45 -11.75 -3.35
CA SER A 91 -2.76 -11.16 -4.51
C SER A 91 -3.74 -10.45 -5.45
N ILE A 92 -4.95 -10.99 -5.66
CA ILE A 92 -6.02 -10.34 -6.42
C ILE A 92 -6.42 -9.01 -5.77
N VAL A 93 -6.56 -8.98 -4.44
CA VAL A 93 -6.89 -7.75 -3.68
C VAL A 93 -5.75 -6.73 -3.77
N CYS A 94 -4.49 -7.17 -3.75
CA CYS A 94 -3.34 -6.28 -3.96
C CYS A 94 -3.36 -5.64 -5.34
N ILE A 95 -3.69 -6.41 -6.38
CA ILE A 95 -3.83 -5.89 -7.75
C ILE A 95 -4.98 -4.87 -7.83
N SER A 96 -6.15 -5.15 -7.24
CA SER A 96 -7.27 -4.22 -7.26
C SER A 96 -6.94 -2.90 -6.55
N ARG A 97 -6.22 -2.96 -5.43
CA ARG A 97 -5.70 -1.75 -4.75
C ARG A 97 -4.68 -1.00 -5.59
N ALA A 98 -3.72 -1.68 -6.20
CA ALA A 98 -2.71 -1.04 -7.05
C ALA A 98 -3.34 -0.33 -8.25
N VAL A 99 -4.36 -0.95 -8.88
CA VAL A 99 -5.17 -0.34 -9.94
C VAL A 99 -5.95 0.87 -9.42
N THR A 100 -6.54 0.79 -8.23
CA THR A 100 -7.26 1.91 -7.61
C THR A 100 -6.35 3.12 -7.39
N ILE A 101 -5.11 2.91 -6.94
CA ILE A 101 -4.11 3.97 -6.71
C ILE A 101 -3.66 4.64 -8.02
N MET A 102 -3.69 3.94 -9.15
CA MET A 102 -3.41 4.53 -10.46
C MET A 102 -4.50 5.50 -10.94
N PHE A 103 -5.74 5.33 -10.47
CA PHE A 103 -6.80 6.27 -10.80
C PHE A 103 -6.56 7.59 -10.05
N ARG A 104 -6.18 8.63 -10.80
CA ARG A 104 -5.98 10.01 -10.32
C ARG A 104 -7.19 10.61 -9.57
N LYS A 105 -8.36 9.98 -9.67
CA LYS A 105 -9.57 10.35 -8.90
C LYS A 105 -9.42 10.06 -7.41
N PHE A 106 -8.53 9.15 -7.02
CA PHE A 106 -8.23 8.84 -5.62
C PHE A 106 -7.45 9.96 -4.91
N ASP A 107 -6.77 10.83 -5.66
CA ASP A 107 -5.98 11.94 -5.09
C ASP A 107 -6.87 12.99 -4.38
N GLY A 108 -8.15 13.12 -4.75
CA GLY A 108 -9.06 14.10 -4.17
C GLY A 108 -9.46 13.79 -2.71
N PRO A 109 -10.07 12.62 -2.45
CA PRO A 109 -10.40 12.20 -1.08
C PRO A 109 -9.18 12.12 -0.17
N LEU A 110 -8.02 11.76 -0.73
CA LEU A 110 -6.78 11.64 0.03
C LEU A 110 -6.21 13.01 0.42
N GLU A 111 -6.38 14.04 -0.41
CA GLU A 111 -6.09 15.42 -0.04
C GLU A 111 -7.02 15.92 1.07
N GLU A 112 -8.33 15.65 0.96
CA GLU A 112 -9.31 16.03 1.98
C GLU A 112 -9.03 15.37 3.35
N PHE A 113 -8.45 14.17 3.35
CA PHE A 113 -8.03 13.50 4.58
C PHE A 113 -6.75 14.12 5.19
N ILE A 114 -5.86 14.68 4.37
CA ILE A 114 -4.58 15.22 4.82
C ILE A 114 -4.70 16.67 5.33
N ARG A 115 -5.64 17.43 4.79
CA ARG A 115 -5.86 18.85 5.09
C ARG A 115 -6.77 19.05 6.29
#